data_AF-A0A3P7FXP1-F1
#
_entry.id   AF-A0A3P7FXP1-F1
#
_cell.length_a   1.000
_cell.length_b   1.000
_cell.length_c   1.000
_cell.angle_alpha   90.00
_cell.angle_beta   90.00
_cell.angle_gamma   90.00
#
_symmetry.space_group_name_H-M   'P 1'
#
loop_
_entity.id
_entity.type
_entity.pdbx_description
1 polymer ?
#
loop_
_entity_poly.entity_id
_entity_poly.type
_entity_poly.pdbx_seq_one_letter_code
_entity_poly.pdbx_strand_id
1 'polypeptide(L)' 'MVPKNNPNYSNFPDCLPYTRTAPAPHPKCKLGSREQANQVTSFLDASIIYGTTIQQAQALRTFRNDKEKS' A
#
# COMPACT_ATOMS: atom_id res chain seq x y z
N MET A 1 -10.01 19.76 1.57
CA MET A 1 -9.99 21.11 2.16
C MET A 1 -10.66 21.01 3.51
N VAL A 2 -10.03 21.57 4.55
CA VAL A 2 -10.61 21.59 5.88
C VAL A 2 -11.56 22.80 5.97
N PRO A 3 -12.81 22.64 6.47
CA PRO A 3 -13.70 23.78 6.65
C PRO A 3 -13.10 24.82 7.61
N LYS A 4 -13.18 26.12 7.26
CA LYS A 4 -12.57 27.21 8.03
C LYS A 4 -13.05 27.32 9.49
N ASN A 5 -14.25 26.84 9.78
CA ASN A 5 -14.84 26.87 11.13
C ASN A 5 -14.66 25.54 11.89
N ASN A 6 -13.72 24.68 11.48
CA ASN A 6 -13.49 23.42 12.17
C ASN A 6 -12.72 23.67 13.48
N PRO A 7 -13.33 23.44 14.66
CA PRO A 7 -12.72 23.73 15.95
C PRO A 7 -11.45 22.91 16.22
N ASN A 8 -11.32 21.74 15.58
CA ASN A 8 -10.17 20.85 15.77
C ASN A 8 -9.00 21.21 14.85
N TYR A 9 -9.19 22.12 13.89
CA TYR A 9 -8.21 22.45 12.87
C TYR A 9 -7.99 23.96 12.68
N SER A 10 -8.38 24.80 13.65
CA SER A 10 -8.30 26.27 13.54
C SER A 10 -6.87 26.81 13.29
N ASN A 11 -5.85 26.07 13.74
CA ASN A 11 -4.43 26.41 13.59
C ASN A 11 -3.70 25.55 12.55
N PHE A 12 -4.43 24.70 11.81
CA PHE A 12 -3.85 23.80 10.81
C PHE A 12 -3.93 24.41 9.40
N PRO A 13 -3.01 24.06 8.50
CA PRO A 13 -3.10 24.48 7.10
C PRO A 13 -4.43 24.05 6.47
N ASP A 14 -4.90 24.82 5.47
CA ASP A 14 -6.20 24.62 4.79
C ASP A 14 -6.41 23.22 4.16
N CYS A 15 -5.34 22.41 4.08
CA CYS A 15 -5.37 21.06 3.55
C CYS A 15 -4.73 20.04 4.48
N LEU A 16 -5.31 18.84 4.48
CA LEU A 16 -4.68 17.65 5.02
C LEU A 16 -3.87 16.99 3.90
N PRO A 17 -2.62 16.56 4.16
CA PRO A 17 -1.84 15.86 3.16
C PRO A 17 -2.58 14.59 2.74
N TYR A 18 -2.76 14.40 1.43
CA TYR A 18 -3.37 13.22 0.86
C TYR A 18 -2.62 12.80 -0.40
N THR A 19 -2.10 11.58 -0.39
CA THR A 19 -1.43 10.98 -1.54
C THR A 19 -2.43 10.09 -2.28
N ARG A 20 -2.65 10.37 -3.57
CA ARG A 20 -3.45 9.48 -4.42
C ARG A 20 -2.74 8.13 -4.57
N THR A 21 -3.51 7.05 -4.64
CA THR A 21 -2.97 5.72 -4.93
C THR A 21 -2.23 5.68 -6.28
N ALA A 22 -1.42 4.66 -6.57
CA ALA A 22 -0.87 4.50 -7.91
C ALA A 22 -1.95 3.96 -8.86
N PRO A 23 -2.10 4.50 -10.10
CA PRO A 23 -2.98 3.87 -11.08
C PRO A 23 -2.43 2.49 -11.48
N ALA A 24 -3.31 1.51 -11.65
CA ALA A 24 -2.94 0.25 -12.27
C ALA A 24 -2.61 0.49 -13.75
N PRO A 25 -1.53 -0.12 -14.29
CA PRO A 25 -1.19 0.02 -15.69
C PRO A 25 -2.26 -0.67 -16.55
N HIS A 26 -2.90 0.09 -17.44
CA HIS A 26 -3.82 -0.49 -18.41
C HIS A 26 -3.04 -1.40 -19.38
N PRO A 27 -3.63 -2.51 -19.86
CA PRO A 27 -3.04 -3.29 -20.94
C PRO A 27 -2.61 -2.39 -22.11
N LYS A 28 -1.33 -2.49 -22.50
CA LYS A 28 -0.66 -1.70 -23.55
C LYS A 28 -0.56 -0.19 -23.27
N CYS A 29 -0.55 0.23 -21.99
CA CYS A 29 -0.46 1.64 -21.58
C CYS A 29 -1.53 2.55 -22.23
N LYS A 30 -2.68 1.98 -22.60
CA LYS A 30 -3.77 2.72 -23.22
C LYS A 30 -4.43 3.65 -22.20
N LEU A 31 -4.97 4.77 -22.69
CA LEU A 31 -5.84 5.63 -21.89
C LEU A 31 -7.17 4.92 -21.64
N GLY A 32 -7.67 5.03 -20.41
CA GLY A 32 -8.90 4.38 -19.96
C GLY A 32 -9.26 4.82 -18.54
N SER A 33 -10.32 4.23 -17.99
CA SER A 33 -10.71 4.45 -16.60
C SER A 33 -9.56 4.11 -15.64
N ARG A 34 -9.43 4.92 -14.59
CA ARG A 34 -8.41 4.70 -13.57
C ARG A 34 -8.80 3.53 -12.67
N GLU A 35 -7.97 2.51 -12.64
CA GLU A 35 -8.05 1.39 -11.71
C GLU A 35 -6.93 1.48 -10.67
N GLN A 36 -7.09 0.81 -9.53
CA GLN A 36 -6.10 0.77 -8.44
C GLN A 36 -5.47 -0.61 -8.37
N ALA A 37 -4.14 -0.67 -8.21
CA ALA A 37 -3.44 -1.95 -8.13
C ALA A 37 -3.56 -2.56 -6.72
N ASN A 38 -3.88 -3.85 -6.62
CA ASN A 38 -3.77 -4.60 -5.37
C ASN A 38 -2.32 -5.05 -5.18
N GLN A 39 -1.71 -4.67 -4.05
CA GLN A 39 -0.33 -5.06 -3.70
C GLN A 39 -0.27 -6.30 -2.81
N VAL A 40 -1.41 -6.89 -2.43
CA VAL A 40 -1.49 -8.13 -1.66
C VAL A 40 -2.10 -9.26 -2.49
N THR A 41 -1.86 -10.50 -2.10
CA THR A 41 -2.55 -11.65 -2.70
C THR A 41 -4.05 -11.56 -2.37
N SER A 42 -4.90 -12.04 -3.28
CA SER A 42 -6.36 -12.01 -3.07
C SER A 42 -6.84 -13.09 -2.09
N PHE A 43 -5.95 -14.00 -1.68
CA PHE A 43 -6.28 -15.17 -0.88
C PHE A 43 -5.99 -14.93 0.61
N LEU A 44 -6.62 -15.72 1.47
CA LEU A 44 -6.26 -15.80 2.89
C LEU A 44 -5.08 -16.77 3.06
N ASP A 45 -3.90 -16.38 2.60
CA ASP A 45 -2.68 -17.21 2.55
C ASP A 45 -1.59 -16.74 3.53
N ALA A 46 -1.93 -15.84 4.44
CA ALA A 46 -1.00 -15.20 5.36
C ALA A 46 0.15 -14.45 4.66
N SER A 47 -0.08 -13.85 3.48
CA SER A 47 0.88 -12.95 2.81
C SER A 47 1.32 -11.75 3.67
N ILE A 48 0.55 -11.41 4.72
CA ILE A 48 0.95 -10.41 5.71
C ILE A 48 2.15 -10.87 6.56
N ILE A 49 2.35 -12.19 6.70
CA ILE A 49 3.45 -12.81 7.45
C ILE A 49 4.62 -13.08 6.49
N TYR A 50 4.35 -13.74 5.37
CA TYR A 50 5.39 -14.20 4.45
C TYR A 50 5.76 -13.20 3.36
N GLY A 51 5.10 -12.04 3.31
CA GLY A 51 5.25 -11.10 2.19
C GLY A 51 4.42 -11.48 0.96
N THR A 52 4.28 -10.50 0.07
CA THR A 52 3.45 -10.58 -1.15
C THR A 52 4.28 -10.77 -2.42
N THR A 53 5.60 -10.65 -2.29
CA THR A 53 6.58 -10.89 -3.36
C THR A 53 7.63 -11.90 -2.89
N ILE A 54 8.28 -12.58 -3.84
CA ILE A 54 9.35 -13.54 -3.56
C ILE A 54 10.49 -12.88 -2.77
N GLN A 55 10.82 -11.64 -3.10
CA GLN A 55 11.88 -10.87 -2.46
C GLN A 55 11.54 -10.56 -1.00
N GLN A 56 10.29 -10.19 -0.71
CA GLN A 56 9.82 -10.00 0.67
C GLN A 56 9.88 -11.31 1.45
N ALA A 57 9.38 -12.40 0.87
CA ALA A 57 9.40 -13.72 1.50
C ALA A 57 10.82 -14.21 1.80
N GLN A 58 11.77 -13.97 0.91
CA GLN A 58 13.17 -14.32 1.13
C GLN A 58 13.82 -13.44 2.19
N ALA A 59 13.53 -12.14 2.22
CA ALA A 59 14.08 -11.22 3.22
C ALA A 59 13.58 -11.50 4.65
N LEU A 60 12.35 -12.02 4.79
CA LEU A 60 11.74 -12.38 6.06
C LEU A 60 12.24 -13.73 6.61
N ARG A 61 12.86 -14.58 5.78
CA ARG A 61 13.45 -15.86 6.23
C ARG A 61 14.85 -15.63 6.79
N THR A 62 15.14 -16.14 8.00
CA THR A 62 16.54 -16.37 8.38
C THR A 62 17.01 -17.66 7.74
N PHE A 63 17.95 -17.58 6.80
CA PHE A 63 18.57 -18.76 6.17
C PHE A 63 19.50 -19.54 7.13
N ARG A 64 19.22 -19.52 8.43
CA ARG A 64 19.91 -20.28 9.46
C ARG A 64 18.94 -21.35 9.96
N ASN A 65 19.08 -22.56 9.42
CA ASN A 65 18.27 -23.74 9.76
C ASN A 65 16.75 -23.60 9.50
N ASP A 66 16.35 -23.05 8.34
CA ASP A 66 14.95 -22.97 7.87
C ASP A 66 13.96 -22.21 8.77
N LYS A 67 14.41 -21.31 9.65
CA LYS A 67 13.51 -20.53 10.52
C LYS A 67 13.26 -19.12 9.98
N GLU A 68 12.02 -18.67 10.12
CA GLU A 68 11.60 -17.29 9.84
C GLU A 68 12.25 -16.32 10.86
N LYS A 69 12.54 -15.07 10.48
CA LYS A 69 13.07 -14.04 11.40
C LYS A 69 12.11 -13.90 12.60
N SER A 70 12.62 -14.13 13.82
CA SER A 70 11.91 -13.80 15.06
C SER A 70 11.82 -12.30 15.29
#